data_AF-A0A9R0VP93-F1
#
_entry.id   AF-A0A9R0VP93-F1
#
_cell.length_a   1.000
_cell.length_b   1.000
_cell.length_c   1.000
_cell.angle_alpha   90.00
_cell.angle_beta   90.00
_cell.angle_gamma   90.00
#
_symmetry.space_group_name_H-M   'P 1'
#
loop_
_entity.id
_entity.type
_entity.pdbx_description
1 polymer ?
#
loop_
_entity_poly.entity_id
_entity_poly.type
_entity_poly.pdbx_seq_one_letter_code
_entity_poly.pdbx_strand_id
1 'polypeptide(L)'
;MVTWPQYVDQFYNEKLVVEVLGVGVGVGAEEYAPSVETHRVIAGEAIAESIRKVMGEEGDGAAMRKKAKELGVMARGAVEKGGSSYDDVGQLMEELIARQSVGWRIRLD
;
A
#
# COMPACT_ATOMS: atom_id res chain seq x y z
N MET A 1 7.70 7.53 1.12
CA MET A 1 7.90 6.58 2.24
C MET A 1 9.34 6.09 2.21
N VAL A 2 9.97 5.88 3.37
CA VAL A 2 11.21 5.08 3.43
C VAL A 2 10.78 3.66 3.79
N THR A 3 10.94 2.71 2.87
CA THR A 3 10.53 1.33 3.09
C THR A 3 11.63 0.56 3.79
N TRP A 4 11.21 -0.19 4.81
CA TRP A 4 12.07 -1.06 5.59
C TRP A 4 11.37 -2.41 5.79
N PRO A 5 11.32 -3.26 4.75
CA PRO A 5 10.69 -4.56 4.84
C PRO A 5 11.42 -5.46 5.86
N GLN A 6 10.64 -6.24 6.59
CA GLN A 6 11.08 -7.18 7.60
C GLN A 6 10.57 -8.59 7.24
N TYR A 7 9.28 -8.72 6.95
CA TYR A 7 8.66 -10.03 6.76
C TYR A 7 7.42 -10.04 5.86
N VAL A 8 7.09 -11.25 5.38
CA VAL A 8 5.86 -11.58 4.64
C VAL A 8 5.75 -10.77 3.34
N ASP A 9 4.70 -9.95 3.21
CA ASP A 9 4.32 -9.25 2.00
C ASP A 9 5.05 -7.92 1.83
N GLN A 10 5.81 -7.48 2.85
CA GLN A 10 6.44 -6.17 2.88
C GLN A 10 7.46 -5.95 1.74
N PHE A 11 8.12 -7.00 1.27
CA PHE A 11 9.02 -6.92 0.10
C PHE A 11 8.25 -6.62 -1.19
N TYR A 12 7.07 -7.21 -1.37
CA TYR A 12 6.19 -6.88 -2.50
C TYR A 12 5.60 -5.48 -2.36
N ASN A 13 5.19 -5.10 -1.15
CA ASN A 13 4.70 -3.75 -0.86
C ASN A 13 5.78 -2.69 -1.09
N GLU A 14 7.06 -2.99 -0.82
CA GLU A 14 8.18 -2.14 -1.19
C GLU A 14 8.26 -1.94 -2.70
N LYS A 15 8.20 -3.02 -3.49
CA LYS A 15 8.18 -2.92 -4.96
C LYS A 15 7.01 -2.08 -5.47
N LEU A 16 5.82 -2.26 -4.90
CA LEU A 16 4.66 -1.42 -5.21
C LEU A 16 4.95 0.06 -4.91
N VAL A 17 5.50 0.38 -3.74
CA VAL A 17 5.72 1.76 -3.30
C VAL A 17 6.84 2.45 -4.08
N VAL A 18 7.94 1.74 -4.30
CA VAL A 18 9.18 2.28 -4.88
C VAL A 18 9.16 2.21 -6.40
N GLU A 19 8.85 1.06 -6.98
CA GLU A 19 9.01 0.84 -8.43
C GLU A 19 7.74 1.17 -9.21
N VAL A 20 6.57 0.77 -8.70
CA VAL A 20 5.30 0.96 -9.42
C VAL A 20 4.74 2.37 -9.15
N LEU A 21 4.56 2.70 -7.87
CA LEU A 21 4.00 3.98 -7.46
C LEU A 21 5.06 5.09 -7.46
N GLY A 22 6.36 4.80 -7.31
CA GLY A 22 7.39 5.84 -7.34
C GLY A 22 7.20 6.91 -6.26
N VAL A 23 6.76 6.51 -5.06
CA VAL A 23 6.47 7.42 -3.93
C VAL A 23 7.32 7.13 -2.69
N GLY A 24 8.38 6.35 -2.86
CA GLY A 24 9.29 6.02 -1.78
C GLY A 24 10.63 5.50 -2.25
N VAL A 25 11.48 5.25 -1.27
CA VAL A 25 12.81 4.66 -1.44
C VAL A 25 13.00 3.54 -0.43
N GLY A 26 13.70 2.48 -0.81
CA GLY A 26 14.12 1.42 0.10
C GLY A 26 15.34 1.82 0.92
N VAL A 27 15.38 1.37 2.17
CA VAL A 27 16.55 1.54 3.06
C VAL A 27 17.68 0.55 2.75
N GLY A 28 17.44 -0.41 1.84
CA GLY A 28 18.38 -1.48 1.49
C GLY A 28 18.22 -2.75 2.31
N ALA A 29 17.06 -2.97 2.92
CA ALA A 29 16.72 -4.24 3.56
C ALA A 29 16.25 -5.24 2.49
N GLU A 30 17.18 -5.97 1.89
CA GLU A 30 16.91 -6.88 0.76
C GLU A 30 16.71 -8.35 1.19
N GLU A 31 17.10 -8.69 2.42
CA GLU A 31 17.11 -10.07 2.91
C GLU A 31 15.90 -10.34 3.82
N TYR A 32 15.09 -11.34 3.47
CA TYR A 32 14.10 -11.90 4.38
C TYR A 32 14.81 -12.66 5.51
N ALA A 33 14.44 -12.36 6.75
CA ALA A 33 14.93 -13.08 7.91
C ALA A 33 13.75 -13.55 8.77
N PRO A 34 13.75 -14.82 9.23
CA PRO A 34 12.66 -15.38 10.01
C PRO A 34 12.59 -14.84 11.45
N SER A 35 13.62 -14.11 11.92
CA SER A 35 13.66 -13.48 13.23
C SER A 35 14.44 -12.17 13.22
N VAL A 36 14.12 -11.24 14.14
CA VAL A 36 14.82 -9.95 14.30
C VAL A 36 16.33 -10.14 14.53
N GLU A 37 16.72 -11.23 15.20
CA GLU A 37 18.12 -11.57 15.49
C GLU A 37 18.91 -11.98 14.24
N THR A 38 18.21 -12.42 13.18
CA THR A 38 18.83 -12.84 11.92
C THR A 38 18.79 -11.76 10.85
N HIS A 39 18.15 -10.61 11.14
CA HIS A 39 18.18 -9.46 10.24
C HIS A 39 19.57 -8.83 10.19
N ARG A 40 20.05 -8.59 8.98
CA ARG A 40 21.24 -7.79 8.75
C ARG A 40 21.02 -6.36 9.27
N VAL A 41 21.99 -5.87 10.04
CA VAL A 41 22.00 -4.48 10.50
C VAL A 41 22.23 -3.54 9.30
N ILE A 42 21.31 -2.59 9.12
CA ILE A 42 21.44 -1.53 8.11
C ILE A 42 22.25 -0.38 8.69
N ALA A 43 23.24 0.08 7.94
CA ALA A 43 24.12 1.17 8.36
C ALA A 43 23.35 2.49 8.52
N GLY A 44 23.74 3.30 9.51
CA GLY A 44 23.12 4.59 9.78
C GLY A 44 23.20 5.55 8.58
N GLU A 45 24.27 5.44 7.80
CA GLU A 45 24.50 6.22 6.59
C GLU A 45 23.44 5.92 5.51
N ALA A 46 23.09 4.66 5.32
CA ALA A 46 22.06 4.23 4.36
C ALA A 46 20.67 4.75 4.77
N ILE A 47 20.38 4.72 6.08
CA ILE A 47 19.15 5.30 6.64
C ILE A 47 19.12 6.82 6.39
N ALA A 48 20.20 7.52 6.73
CA ALA A 48 20.30 8.96 6.57
C ALA A 48 20.21 9.40 5.10
N GLU A 49 20.78 8.63 4.17
CA GLU A 49 20.66 8.88 2.73
C GLU A 49 19.21 8.71 2.24
N SER A 50 18.55 7.62 2.66
CA SER A 50 17.17 7.33 2.29
C SER A 50 16.21 8.43 2.77
N ILE A 51 16.39 8.91 4.01
CA ILE A 51 15.63 10.04 4.55
C ILE A 51 15.89 11.31 3.73
N ARG A 52 17.16 11.63 3.45
CA ARG A 52 17.52 12.82 2.64
C ARG A 52 16.88 12.78 1.25
N LYS A 53 16.86 11.63 0.58
CA LYS A 53 16.21 11.46 -0.73
C LYS A 53 14.72 11.81 -0.68
N VAL A 54 13.99 11.29 0.31
CA VAL A 54 12.54 11.53 0.43
C VAL A 54 12.22 12.96 0.89
N MET A 55 13.08 13.55 1.71
CA MET A 55 12.88 14.89 2.30
C MET A 55 13.44 16.03 1.45
N GLY A 56 14.18 15.74 0.37
CA GLY A 56 14.70 16.77 -0.53
C GLY A 56 13.60 17.72 -1.01
N GLU A 57 13.83 19.03 -0.90
CA GLU A 57 12.85 20.05 -1.32
C GLU A 57 12.75 20.20 -2.84
N GLU A 58 13.74 19.67 -3.56
CA GLU A 58 13.81 19.67 -5.02
C GLU A 58 14.06 18.24 -5.54
N GLY A 59 13.92 18.06 -6.86
CA GLY A 59 14.17 16.79 -7.54
C GLY A 59 13.23 15.65 -7.11
N ASP A 60 13.79 14.45 -6.99
CA ASP A 60 13.02 13.22 -6.77
C ASP A 60 12.20 13.25 -5.47
N GLY A 61 12.74 13.83 -4.40
CA GLY A 61 12.03 13.93 -3.11
C GLY A 61 10.73 14.73 -3.22
N ALA A 62 10.80 15.90 -3.86
CA ALA A 62 9.63 16.74 -4.11
C ALA A 62 8.62 16.05 -5.05
N ALA A 63 9.10 15.38 -6.11
CA ALA A 63 8.26 14.63 -7.03
C ALA A 63 7.52 13.48 -6.33
N MET A 64 8.23 12.69 -5.49
CA MET A 64 7.64 11.63 -4.67
C MET A 64 6.55 12.18 -3.73
N ARG A 65 6.82 13.28 -3.02
CA ARG A 65 5.83 13.90 -2.12
C ARG A 65 4.61 14.43 -2.87
N LYS A 66 4.80 15.00 -4.06
CA LYS A 66 3.70 15.45 -4.93
C LYS A 66 2.82 14.28 -5.35
N LYS A 67 3.41 13.21 -5.90
CA LYS A 67 2.68 12.02 -6.34
C LYS A 67 1.98 11.31 -5.17
N ALA A 68 2.59 11.26 -4.00
CA ALA A 68 1.96 10.73 -2.79
C ALA A 68 0.72 11.55 -2.38
N LYS A 69 0.76 12.89 -2.50
CA LYS A 69 -0.41 13.75 -2.24
C LYS A 69 -1.54 13.50 -3.23
N GLU A 70 -1.22 13.35 -4.52
CA GLU A 70 -2.19 13.02 -5.58
C GLU A 70 -2.86 11.66 -5.32
N LEU A 71 -2.07 10.62 -5.00
CA LEU A 71 -2.60 9.32 -4.59
C LEU A 71 -3.48 9.44 -3.35
N GLY A 72 -3.11 10.27 -2.39
CA GLY A 72 -3.94 10.53 -1.20
C GLY A 72 -5.29 11.17 -1.53
N VAL A 73 -5.36 12.05 -2.55
CA VAL A 73 -6.64 12.60 -3.03
C VAL A 73 -7.48 11.52 -3.69
N MET A 74 -6.88 10.71 -4.57
CA MET A 74 -7.60 9.61 -5.25
C MET A 74 -8.12 8.58 -4.26
N ALA A 75 -7.31 8.20 -3.26
CA ALA A 75 -7.71 7.24 -2.22
C ALA A 75 -8.89 7.74 -1.38
N ARG A 76 -8.93 9.05 -1.05
CA ARG A 76 -10.09 9.65 -0.37
C ARG A 76 -11.33 9.66 -1.27
N GLY A 77 -11.18 10.05 -2.53
CA GLY A 77 -12.28 10.03 -3.50
C GLY A 77 -12.86 8.64 -3.74
N ALA A 78 -12.03 7.59 -3.72
CA ALA A 78 -12.48 6.21 -3.93
C ALA A 78 -13.48 5.70 -2.87
N VAL A 79 -13.41 6.23 -1.64
CA VAL A 79 -14.27 5.80 -0.52
C VAL A 79 -15.44 6.73 -0.23
N GLU A 80 -15.48 7.91 -0.86
CA GLU A 80 -16.62 8.82 -0.78
C GLU A 80 -17.83 8.27 -1.56
N LYS A 81 -19.03 8.81 -1.29
CA LYS A 81 -20.25 8.37 -1.97
C LYS A 81 -20.13 8.57 -3.49
N GLY A 82 -20.32 7.51 -4.26
CA GLY A 82 -20.12 7.48 -5.72
C GLY A 82 -18.66 7.30 -6.14
N GLY A 83 -17.77 6.98 -5.19
CA GLY A 83 -16.40 6.55 -5.44
C GLY A 83 -16.31 5.04 -5.71
N SER A 84 -15.23 4.61 -6.37
CA SER A 84 -15.10 3.23 -6.83
C SER A 84 -15.18 2.18 -5.72
N SER A 85 -14.47 2.38 -4.60
CA SER A 85 -14.51 1.43 -3.48
C SER A 85 -15.85 1.46 -2.74
N TYR A 86 -16.51 2.62 -2.68
CA TYR A 86 -17.87 2.73 -2.13
C TYR A 86 -18.86 1.91 -2.97
N ASP A 87 -18.79 2.07 -4.29
CA ASP A 87 -19.66 1.38 -5.23
C ASP A 87 -19.39 -0.14 -5.26
N ASP A 88 -18.12 -0.57 -5.21
CA ASP A 88 -17.74 -1.98 -5.17
C ASP A 88 -18.28 -2.69 -3.92
N VAL A 89 -18.24 -2.04 -2.75
CA VAL A 89 -18.83 -2.58 -1.53
C VAL A 89 -20.36 -2.66 -1.65
N GLY A 90 -21.00 -1.66 -2.27
CA GLY A 90 -22.43 -1.70 -2.58
C GLY A 90 -22.80 -2.90 -3.44
N GLN A 91 -22.08 -3.12 -4.54
CA GLN A 91 -22.29 -4.26 -5.44
C GLN A 91 -22.08 -5.60 -4.72
N LEU A 92 -21.06 -5.69 -3.85
CA LEU A 92 -20.84 -6.88 -3.04
C LEU A 92 -22.04 -7.18 -2.12
N MET A 93 -22.61 -6.14 -1.48
CA MET A 93 -23.79 -6.31 -0.63
C MET A 93 -25.02 -6.78 -1.41
N GLU A 94 -25.27 -6.18 -2.58
CA GLU A 94 -26.37 -6.58 -3.46
C GLU A 94 -26.26 -8.06 -3.87
N GLU A 95 -25.06 -8.51 -4.26
CA GLU A 95 -24.80 -9.91 -4.60
C GLU A 95 -25.05 -10.86 -3.42
N LEU A 96 -24.62 -10.48 -2.21
CA LEU A 96 -24.85 -11.29 -1.01
C LEU A 96 -26.35 -11.39 -0.66
N ILE A 97 -27.11 -10.30 -0.81
CA ILE A 97 -28.56 -10.27 -0.59
C ILE A 97 -29.29 -11.15 -1.63
N ALA A 98 -28.89 -11.07 -2.90
CA ALA A 98 -29.45 -11.88 -3.96
C ALA A 98 -29.25 -13.38 -3.68
N ARG A 99 -28.03 -13.77 -3.25
CA ARG A 99 -27.72 -15.17 -2.88
C ARG A 99 -28.51 -15.67 -1.68
N GLN A 100 -28.71 -14.83 -0.65
CA GLN A 100 -29.54 -15.19 0.50
C GLN A 100 -30.99 -15.47 0.07
N SER A 101 -31.54 -14.61 -0.78
CA SER A 101 -32.92 -14.70 -1.26
C SER A 101 -33.18 -15.96 -2.10
N VAL A 102 -32.18 -16.39 -2.89
CA VAL A 102 -32.23 -17.65 -3.65
C VAL A 102 -32.15 -18.87 -2.72
N GLY A 103 -31.27 -18.84 -1.70
CA GLY A 103 -31.14 -19.92 -0.73
C GLY A 103 -32.37 -20.12 0.19
N TRP A 104 -33.18 -19.09 0.38
CA TRP A 104 -34.45 -19.18 1.10
C TRP A 104 -35.58 -19.73 0.23
N ARG A 105 -35.57 -19.43 -1.06
CA ARG A 105 -36.52 -20.00 -2.04
C ARG A 105 -36.33 -21.52 -2.16
N ILE A 106 -35.10 -21.99 -2.35
CA ILE A 106 -34.79 -23.43 -2.47
C ILE A 106 -35.14 -24.25 -1.20
N ARG A 107 -35.23 -23.62 -0.02
CA ARG A 107 -35.58 -24.30 1.24
C ARG A 107 -37.08 -24.31 1.57
N LEU A 108 -37.89 -23.59 0.80
CA LEU A 108 -39.35 -23.51 0.98
C LEU A 108 -40.11 -24.26 -0.14
N ASP A 109 -39.37 -24.85 -1.07
CA ASP A 109 -39.83 -25.71 -2.17
C ASP A 109 -39.48 -27.18 -1.84
#